data_AF-A0A259RJ94-F1
#
_entry.id   AF-A0A259RJ94-F1
#
_cell.length_a   1.000
_cell.length_b   1.000
_cell.length_c   1.000
_cell.angle_alpha   90.00
_cell.angle_beta   90.00
_cell.angle_gamma   90.00
#
_symmetry.space_group_name_H-M   'P 1'
#
loop_
_entity.id
_entity.type
_entity.pdbx_description
1 polymer ?
#
loop_
_entity_poly.entity_id
_entity_poly.type
_entity_poly.pdbx_seq_one_letter_code
_entity_poly.pdbx_strand_id
1 'polypeptide(L)' 'MAAKRILLLAGDYAEDYETMVPFQTLLAVGHTVHAVCPDKKAGDQVKTAIHDFEGAQTYSEKPGHNFTLNATFAEV' A
#
# COMPACT_ATOMS: atom_id res chain seq x y z
N MET A 1 -17.03 -13.58 9.91
CA MET A 1 -15.84 -14.43 9.71
C MET A 1 -14.84 -14.15 10.83
N ALA A 2 -13.97 -15.09 11.20
CA ALA A 2 -12.92 -14.83 12.18
C ALA A 2 -11.85 -13.88 11.60
N ALA A 3 -11.35 -12.95 12.42
CA ALA A 3 -10.27 -12.04 12.04
C ALA A 3 -9.03 -12.80 11.55
N LYS A 4 -8.36 -12.26 10.53
CA LYS A 4 -7.15 -12.82 9.92
C LYS A 4 -5.99 -11.84 10.07
N ARG A 5 -4.77 -12.38 9.97
CA ARG A 5 -3.53 -11.59 9.83
C ARG A 5 -3.13 -11.61 8.37
N ILE A 6 -2.94 -10.44 7.77
CA ILE A 6 -2.68 -10.25 6.35
C ILE A 6 -1.40 -9.43 6.21
N LEU A 7 -0.53 -9.86 5.30
CA LEU A 7 0.67 -9.14 4.91
C LEU A 7 0.41 -8.40 3.59
N LEU A 8 0.64 -7.09 3.59
CA LEU A 8 0.60 -6.24 2.40
C LEU A 8 2.04 -5.89 2.02
N LEU A 9 2.46 -6.33 0.84
CA LEU A 9 3.76 -5.98 0.27
C LEU A 9 3.62 -4.64 -0.47
N ALA A 10 4.16 -3.58 0.10
CA ALA A 10 4.23 -2.26 -0.49
C ALA A 10 5.61 -1.99 -1.10
N GLY A 11 5.71 -0.93 -1.88
CA GLY A 11 6.96 -0.48 -2.51
C GLY A 11 6.81 0.92 -3.06
N ASP A 12 7.93 1.55 -3.41
CA ASP A 12 7.91 2.85 -4.07
C ASP A 12 7.26 2.72 -5.47
N TYR A 13 6.35 3.65 -5.76
CA TYR A 13 5.50 3.71 -6.95
C TYR A 13 4.50 2.55 -7.12
N ALA A 14 4.15 1.87 -6.02
CA ALA A 14 2.91 1.08 -6.00
C ALA A 14 1.69 1.99 -6.24
N GLU A 15 0.66 1.47 -6.89
CA GLU A 15 -0.52 2.26 -7.24
C GLU A 15 -1.26 2.71 -5.96
N ASP A 16 -1.66 3.99 -5.90
CA ASP A 16 -2.15 4.67 -4.70
C ASP A 16 -3.42 4.03 -4.14
N TYR A 17 -4.39 3.73 -5.01
CA TYR A 17 -5.61 3.05 -4.63
C TYR A 17 -5.39 1.56 -4.39
N GLU A 18 -4.57 0.89 -5.19
CA GLU A 18 -4.24 -0.52 -4.95
C GLU A 18 -3.50 -0.73 -3.62
N THR A 19 -2.83 0.29 -3.11
CA THR A 19 -2.22 0.27 -1.77
C THR A 19 -3.23 0.62 -0.69
N MET A 20 -3.88 1.78 -0.78
CA MET A 20 -4.67 2.34 0.31
C MET A 20 -6.03 1.65 0.49
N VAL A 21 -6.73 1.35 -0.61
CA VAL A 21 -8.10 0.81 -0.54
C VAL A 21 -8.12 -0.58 0.09
N PRO A 22 -7.27 -1.56 -0.33
CA PRO A 22 -7.23 -2.85 0.34
C PRO A 22 -6.76 -2.73 1.80
N PHE A 23 -5.75 -1.91 2.08
CA PHE A 23 -5.25 -1.71 3.44
C PHE A 23 -6.36 -1.25 4.39
N GLN A 24 -7.06 -0.16 4.05
CA GLN A 24 -8.12 0.38 4.89
C GLN A 24 -9.35 -0.51 4.95
N THR A 25 -9.74 -1.12 3.83
CA THR A 25 -10.91 -2.01 3.78
C THR A 25 -10.73 -3.23 4.67
N LEU A 26 -9.56 -3.88 4.60
CA LEU A 26 -9.26 -5.06 5.42
C LEU A 26 -9.20 -4.71 6.91
N LEU A 27 -8.65 -3.55 7.26
CA LEU A 27 -8.70 -3.03 8.63
C LEU A 27 -10.15 -2.78 9.08
N ALA A 28 -10.97 -2.14 8.25
CA ALA A 28 -12.36 -1.80 8.57
C ALA A 28 -13.24 -3.03 8.84
N VAL A 29 -12.98 -4.14 8.16
CA VAL A 29 -13.69 -5.42 8.40
C VAL A 29 -13.08 -6.28 9.51
N GLY A 30 -12.13 -5.72 10.28
CA GLY A 30 -11.59 -6.34 11.50
C GLY A 30 -10.41 -7.28 11.29
N HIS A 31 -9.67 -7.16 10.17
CA HIS A 31 -8.40 -7.87 10.00
C HIS A 31 -7.22 -7.09 10.55
N THR A 32 -6.17 -7.80 10.95
CA THR A 32 -4.86 -7.20 11.21
C THR A 32 -4.08 -7.19 9.92
N VAL A 33 -3.62 -6.01 9.49
CA VAL A 33 -2.84 -5.85 8.25
C VAL A 33 -1.48 -5.25 8.59
N HIS A 34 -0.41 -5.94 8.21
CA HIS A 34 0.97 -5.43 8.27
C HIS A 34 1.40 -5.02 6.86
N ALA A 35 1.68 -3.74 6.65
CA ALA A 35 2.22 -3.21 5.41
C ALA A 35 3.72 -3.00 5.55
N VAL A 36 4.49 -3.64 4.67
CA VAL A 36 5.96 -3.68 4.70
C VAL A 36 6.55 -3.40 3.32
N CYS A 37 7.81 -2.94 3.29
CA CYS A 37 8.61 -2.75 2.07
C CYS A 37 10.04 -3.21 2.39
N PRO A 38 10.73 -3.95 1.49
CA PRO A 38 12.13 -4.28 1.65
C PRO A 38 12.98 -3.05 1.99
N ASP A 39 13.97 -3.25 2.87
CA ASP A 39 14.91 -2.22 3.32
C ASP A 39 14.28 -0.99 4.02
N LYS A 40 13.00 -1.09 4.44
CA LYS A 40 12.29 -0.06 5.21
C LYS A 40 11.75 -0.63 6.53
N LYS A 41 11.61 0.26 7.53
CA LYS A 41 11.06 -0.05 8.86
C LYS A 41 9.68 0.59 9.06
N ALA A 42 8.97 0.14 10.10
CA ALA A 42 7.73 0.79 10.52
C ALA A 42 7.94 2.31 10.73
N GLY A 43 7.01 3.12 10.24
CA GLY A 43 7.08 4.58 10.25
C GLY A 43 7.78 5.20 9.03
N ASP A 44 8.56 4.44 8.25
CA ASP A 44 9.07 4.91 6.96
C ASP A 44 7.92 5.01 5.94
N GLN A 45 8.13 5.80 4.89
CA GLN A 45 7.13 6.04 3.85
C GLN A 45 7.56 5.44 2.51
N VAL A 46 6.58 4.97 1.73
CA VAL A 46 6.71 4.74 0.29
C VAL A 46 5.97 5.84 -0.46
N LYS A 47 6.50 6.22 -1.63
CA LYS A 47 5.77 7.09 -2.57
C LYS A 47 4.80 6.21 -3.36
N THR A 48 3.57 6.64 -3.60
CA THR A 48 2.64 5.94 -4.50
C THR A 48 2.51 6.65 -5.84
N ALA A 49 1.97 5.92 -6.83
CA ALA A 49 1.67 6.41 -8.15
C ALA A 49 0.15 6.38 -8.40
N ILE A 50 -0.40 7.41 -9.03
CA ILE A 50 -1.76 7.38 -9.57
C ILE A 50 -1.66 6.97 -11.04
N HIS A 51 -2.29 5.86 -11.40
CA HIS A 51 -2.39 5.41 -12.79
C HIS A 51 -3.80 5.66 -13.32
N ASP A 52 -3.94 6.57 -14.28
CA ASP A 52 -5.24 6.94 -14.84
C ASP A 52 -5.23 7.01 -16.38
N PHE A 53 -6.33 6.60 -17.01
CA PHE A 53 -6.50 6.62 -18.46
C PHE A 53 -7.14 7.93 -18.92
N GLU A 54 -6.30 8.86 -19.36
CA GLU A 54 -6.72 10.20 -19.79
C GLU A 54 -6.85 10.35 -21.32
N GLY A 55 -7.12 9.24 -22.02
CA GLY A 55 -7.38 9.21 -23.47
C GLY A 55 -6.19 8.83 -24.38
N ALA A 56 -5.04 8.44 -23.80
CA ALA A 56 -3.90 7.89 -24.55
C ALA A 56 -3.96 6.34 -24.66
N GLN A 57 -3.03 5.75 -25.41
CA GLN A 57 -2.93 4.29 -25.57
C GLN A 57 -2.55 3.55 -24.27
N THR A 58 -2.03 4.26 -23.28
CA THR A 58 -1.68 3.76 -21.95
C THR A 58 -2.02 4.80 -20.89
N TYR A 59 -1.91 4.42 -19.63
CA TYR A 59 -2.17 5.29 -18.49
C TYR A 59 -1.15 6.44 -18.39
N SER A 60 -1.59 7.56 -17.81
CA SER A 60 -0.70 8.59 -17.28
C SER A 60 -0.27 8.20 -15.85
N GLU A 61 0.91 8.65 -15.43
CA GLU A 61 1.37 8.51 -14.05
C GLU A 61 1.50 9.89 -13.39
N LYS A 62 0.94 10.02 -12.18
CA LYS A 62 1.06 11.22 -11.35
C LYS A 62 1.49 10.84 -9.93
N PRO A 63 2.15 11.74 -9.16
CA PRO A 63 2.44 11.48 -7.76
C PRO A 63 1.15 11.27 -6.96
N GLY A 64 1.08 10.16 -6.22
CA GLY A 64 0.01 9.88 -5.26
C GLY A 64 0.35 10.38 -3.84
N HIS A 65 -0.30 9.80 -2.85
CA HIS A 65 -0.03 10.08 -1.44
C HIS A 65 1.25 9.36 -0.99
N ASN A 66 1.93 9.87 0.04
CA ASN A 66 2.92 9.05 0.73
C ASN A 66 2.20 8.06 1.65
N PHE A 67 2.52 6.78 1.52
CA PHE A 67 1.95 5.72 2.35
C PHE A 67 2.95 5.34 3.46
N THR A 68 2.54 5.50 4.73
CA THR A 68 3.36 5.16 5.89
C THR A 68 3.24 3.67 6.24
N LEU A 69 4.37 2.97 6.28
CA LEU A 69 4.44 1.56 6.66
C LEU A 69 4.15 1.39 8.15
N ASN A 70 3.38 0.37 8.53
CA ASN A 70 3.05 0.09 9.92
C ASN A 70 3.83 -1.11 10.52
N ALA A 71 4.68 -1.77 9.73
CA ALA A 71 5.50 -2.88 10.16
C ALA A 71 6.90 -2.85 9.48
N THR A 72 7.88 -3.49 10.11
CA THR A 72 9.26 -3.60 9.61
C THR A 72 9.42 -4.90 8.80
N PHE A 73 9.92 -4.81 7.56
CA PHE A 73 10.02 -5.98 6.67
C PHE A 73 10.84 -7.14 7.24
N ALA A 74 11.94 -6.83 7.94
CA ALA A 74 12.82 -7.84 8.51
C ALA A 74 12.24 -8.54 9.77
N GLU A 75 11.08 -8.11 10.28
CA GLU A 75 10.51 -8.55 11.56
C GLU A 75 9.14 -9.24 11.43
N VAL A 76 8.64 -9.43 10.19
CA VAL A 76 7.30 -10.00 9.91
C VAL A 76 7.34 -11.44 9.39
#